data_AF-A0A2U3LPS3-F1
#
_entry.id   AF-A0A2U3LPS3-F1
#
_cell.length_a   1.000
_cell.length_b   1.000
_cell.length_c   1.000
_cell.angle_alpha   90.00
_cell.angle_beta   90.00
_cell.angle_gamma   90.00
#
_symmetry.space_group_name_H-M   'P 1'
#
loop_
_entity.id
_entity.type
_entity.pdbx_description
1 polymer ?
#
loop_
_entity_poly.entity_id
_entity_poly.type
_entity_poly.pdbx_seq_one_letter_code
_entity_poly.pdbx_strand_id
1 'polypeptide(L)'
;MQWNRSSTIGIARMSCSYCHGDGIRFVRNGREAPCNCVLRAAFRACFNRFRECAASGAHATAVTLEMCNGLEYRRTYSRKREEFAADFSLVGRRVLDEFEYKIFRFHFLLGADWKLCCRQLGLDRGSFFHGVYRIEQKVGRAVAELEPYPLFPLDQYFGGMMHRPAPILLRSRGRVNISRLRLPLSA
;
A
#
# COMPACT_ATOMS: atom_id res chain seq x y z
N MET A 1 1.94 -5.23 -6.90
CA MET A 1 0.75 -5.39 -7.78
C MET A 1 1.19 -5.51 -9.23
N GLN A 2 0.60 -6.41 -10.04
CA GLN A 2 0.86 -6.44 -11.50
C GLN A 2 -0.09 -5.48 -12.22
N TRP A 3 0.47 -4.51 -12.95
CA TRP A 3 -0.31 -3.55 -13.75
C TRP A 3 -0.68 -4.17 -15.09
N ASN A 4 -1.93 -4.59 -15.21
CA ASN A 4 -2.51 -5.08 -16.46
C ASN A 4 -3.94 -4.55 -16.59
N ARG A 5 -4.57 -4.75 -17.75
CA ARG A 5 -5.92 -4.26 -18.01
C ARG A 5 -6.94 -4.77 -16.98
N SER A 6 -6.87 -6.05 -16.60
CA SER A 6 -7.83 -6.64 -15.65
C SER A 6 -7.69 -6.07 -14.22
N SER A 7 -6.48 -5.75 -13.77
CA SER A 7 -6.25 -5.17 -12.45
C SER A 7 -6.58 -3.67 -12.38
N THR A 8 -6.51 -2.97 -13.52
CA THR A 8 -6.68 -1.51 -13.57
C THR A 8 -8.05 -1.03 -14.01
N ILE A 9 -8.82 -1.84 -14.76
CA ILE A 9 -10.15 -1.46 -15.28
C ILE A 9 -11.13 -1.07 -14.19
N GLY A 10 -11.13 -1.79 -13.05
CA GLY A 10 -12.02 -1.47 -11.91
C GLY A 10 -11.63 -0.21 -11.13
N ILE A 11 -10.43 0.32 -11.36
CA ILE A 11 -9.89 1.51 -10.66
C ILE A 11 -9.93 2.73 -11.60
N ALA A 12 -9.95 2.50 -12.90
CA ALA A 12 -9.89 3.54 -13.92
C ALA A 12 -11.12 4.43 -13.88
N ARG A 13 -10.91 5.73 -14.13
CA ARG A 13 -12.01 6.66 -14.34
C ARG A 13 -12.57 6.45 -15.75
N MET A 14 -13.85 6.08 -15.85
CA MET A 14 -14.55 5.88 -17.14
C MET A 14 -14.41 7.07 -18.09
N SER A 15 -14.52 8.30 -17.56
CA SER A 15 -14.40 9.54 -18.33
C SER A 15 -12.96 10.04 -18.49
N CYS A 16 -11.94 9.18 -18.35
CA CYS A 16 -10.55 9.61 -18.47
C CYS A 16 -10.18 9.89 -19.92
N SER A 17 -9.71 11.10 -20.21
CA SER A 17 -9.28 11.51 -21.55
C SER A 17 -8.02 10.79 -22.08
N TYR A 18 -7.32 10.04 -21.23
CA TYR A 18 -6.07 9.36 -21.62
C TYR A 18 -6.23 7.87 -21.83
N CYS A 19 -7.01 7.18 -20.98
CA CYS A 19 -7.21 5.74 -21.09
C CYS A 19 -8.64 5.34 -21.41
N HIS A 20 -9.59 6.30 -21.49
CA HIS A 20 -11.00 6.03 -21.83
C HIS A 20 -11.68 4.93 -21.01
N GLY A 21 -11.22 4.72 -19.76
CA GLY A 21 -11.73 3.67 -18.87
C GLY A 21 -10.94 2.36 -18.87
N ASP A 22 -9.97 2.15 -19.76
CA ASP A 22 -9.18 0.90 -19.79
C ASP A 22 -8.13 0.81 -18.67
N GLY A 23 -7.75 1.94 -18.07
CA GLY A 23 -6.80 1.98 -16.94
C GLY A 23 -5.31 1.85 -17.30
N ILE A 24 -4.99 1.40 -18.52
CA ILE A 24 -3.63 1.29 -19.04
C ILE A 24 -3.38 2.40 -20.08
N ARG A 25 -2.11 2.78 -20.23
CA ARG A 25 -1.61 3.63 -21.33
C ARG A 25 -0.36 2.99 -21.93
N PHE A 26 -0.15 3.20 -23.23
CA PHE A 26 1.10 2.85 -23.89
C PHE A 26 2.10 3.99 -23.74
N VAL A 27 3.27 3.68 -23.18
CA VAL A 27 4.38 4.63 -23.07
C VAL A 27 5.26 4.50 -24.33
N ARG A 28 6.10 5.51 -24.60
CA ARG A 28 7.15 5.41 -25.62
C ARG A 28 7.91 4.08 -25.43
N ASN A 29 8.10 3.35 -26.52
CA ASN A 29 8.62 1.97 -26.60
C ASN A 29 7.60 0.84 -26.38
N GLY A 30 6.30 1.11 -26.50
CA GLY A 30 5.24 0.07 -26.52
C GLY A 30 5.02 -0.62 -25.17
N ARG A 31 5.62 -0.13 -24.09
CA ARG A 31 5.41 -0.68 -22.74
C ARG A 31 4.07 -0.20 -22.20
N GLU A 32 3.30 -1.15 -21.68
CA GLU A 32 2.09 -0.86 -20.93
C GLU A 32 2.45 -0.26 -19.56
N ALA A 33 1.77 0.82 -19.19
CA ALA A 33 1.89 1.42 -17.88
C ALA A 33 0.50 1.80 -17.34
N PRO A 34 0.29 1.79 -16.01
CA PRO A 34 -0.95 2.28 -15.45
C PRO A 34 -1.15 3.76 -15.79
N CYS A 35 -2.39 4.12 -16.10
CA CYS A 35 -2.76 5.49 -16.37
C CYS A 35 -2.67 6.32 -15.08
N ASN A 36 -2.38 7.62 -15.21
CA ASN A 36 -2.32 8.54 -14.08
C ASN A 36 -3.67 8.59 -13.32
N CYS A 37 -4.82 8.37 -13.97
CA CYS A 37 -6.10 8.33 -13.26
C CYS A 37 -6.19 7.16 -12.25
N VAL A 38 -5.61 6.00 -12.61
CA VAL A 38 -5.57 4.81 -11.76
C VAL A 38 -4.66 5.04 -10.56
N LEU A 39 -3.45 5.58 -10.80
CA LEU A 39 -2.51 5.88 -9.72
C LEU A 39 -3.11 6.87 -8.71
N ARG A 40 -3.76 7.91 -9.21
CA ARG A 40 -4.44 8.91 -8.35
C ARG A 40 -5.61 8.31 -7.59
N ALA A 41 -6.34 7.35 -8.18
CA ALA A 41 -7.42 6.65 -7.50
C ALA A 41 -6.89 5.72 -6.40
N ALA A 42 -5.80 4.98 -6.65
CA ALA A 42 -5.13 4.17 -5.63
C ALA A 42 -4.66 5.03 -4.45
N PHE A 43 -4.02 6.18 -4.74
CA PHE A 43 -3.66 7.16 -3.71
C PHE A 43 -4.87 7.61 -2.90
N ARG A 44 -5.98 8.00 -3.56
CA ARG A 44 -7.19 8.49 -2.88
C ARG A 44 -7.83 7.43 -2.01
N ALA A 45 -7.85 6.18 -2.45
CA ALA A 45 -8.33 5.06 -1.64
C ALA A 45 -7.51 4.94 -0.34
N CYS A 46 -6.18 4.91 -0.45
CA CYS A 46 -5.29 4.88 0.72
C CYS A 46 -5.43 6.13 1.58
N PHE A 47 -5.55 7.31 0.98
CA PHE A 47 -5.69 8.57 1.72
C PHE A 47 -7.02 8.67 2.47
N ASN A 48 -8.12 8.24 1.86
CA ASN A 48 -9.42 8.16 2.55
C ASN A 48 -9.34 7.22 3.75
N ARG A 49 -8.70 6.05 3.58
CA ARG A 49 -8.46 5.12 4.69
C ARG A 49 -7.55 5.73 5.77
N PHE A 50 -6.50 6.45 5.39
CA PHE A 50 -5.66 7.19 6.33
C PHE A 50 -6.47 8.21 7.15
N ARG A 51 -7.38 8.95 6.52
CA ARG A 51 -8.27 9.91 7.20
C ARG A 51 -9.22 9.22 8.18
N GLU A 52 -9.78 8.06 7.81
CA GLU A 52 -10.60 7.24 8.71
C GLU A 52 -9.80 6.79 9.95
N CYS A 53 -8.56 6.33 9.75
CA CYS A 53 -7.65 5.96 10.83
C CYS A 53 -7.34 7.15 11.74
N ALA A 54 -7.00 8.31 11.16
CA ALA A 54 -6.69 9.53 11.91
C ALA A 54 -7.89 10.07 12.70
N ALA A 55 -9.10 10.07 12.10
CA ALA A 55 -10.32 10.53 12.75
C ALA A 55 -10.75 9.64 13.93
N SER A 56 -10.43 8.35 13.87
CA SER A 56 -10.69 7.40 14.95
C SER A 56 -9.70 7.52 16.12
N GLY A 57 -8.65 8.35 15.97
CA GLY A 57 -7.47 8.38 16.82
C GLY A 57 -7.58 9.14 18.15
N ALA A 58 -8.79 9.39 18.67
CA ALA A 58 -8.92 9.92 20.03
C ALA A 58 -8.27 8.97 21.07
N HIS A 59 -8.27 7.67 20.78
CA HIS A 59 -7.59 6.64 21.56
C HIS A 59 -6.92 5.62 20.63
N ALA A 60 -5.81 5.02 21.10
CA ALA A 60 -5.20 3.91 20.39
C ALA A 60 -6.18 2.73 20.33
N THR A 61 -6.29 2.12 19.15
CA THR A 61 -7.15 0.96 18.94
C THR A 61 -6.66 -0.23 19.75
N ALA A 62 -7.59 -1.07 20.20
CA ALA A 62 -7.25 -2.34 20.83
C ALA A 62 -6.37 -3.18 19.90
N VAL A 63 -5.38 -3.87 20.49
CA VAL A 63 -4.52 -4.79 19.75
C VAL A 63 -5.37 -5.96 19.25
N THR A 64 -5.35 -6.20 17.95
CA THR A 64 -6.03 -7.33 17.32
C THR A 64 -5.06 -8.49 17.15
N LEU A 65 -5.47 -9.68 17.56
CA LEU A 65 -4.77 -10.93 17.27
C LEU A 65 -5.15 -11.36 15.85
N GLU A 66 -4.19 -11.38 14.94
CA GLU A 66 -4.36 -11.88 13.59
C GLU A 66 -3.71 -13.25 13.42
N MET A 67 -4.36 -14.07 12.59
CA MET A 67 -3.82 -15.33 12.13
C MET A 67 -3.15 -15.08 10.79
N CYS A 68 -1.82 -15.21 10.73
CA CYS A 68 -1.13 -15.19 9.45
C CYS A 68 -1.38 -16.53 8.75
N ASN A 69 -2.11 -16.49 7.62
CA ASN A 69 -2.31 -17.69 6.82
C ASN A 69 -1.03 -17.95 6.03
N GLY A 70 -0.20 -18.85 6.56
CA GLY A 70 1.06 -19.33 5.99
C GLY A 70 1.39 -20.71 6.53
N LEU A 71 2.45 -21.35 6.03
CA LEU A 71 2.80 -22.74 6.37
C LEU A 71 2.93 -23.02 7.89
N GLU A 72 3.27 -21.99 8.66
CA GLU A 72 3.53 -22.09 10.10
C GLU A 72 2.39 -21.55 10.99
N TYR A 73 1.26 -21.10 10.42
CA TYR A 73 0.10 -20.59 11.17
C TYR A 73 0.50 -19.70 12.37
N ARG A 74 1.37 -18.72 12.12
CA ARG A 74 1.85 -17.83 13.18
C ARG A 74 0.75 -16.84 13.55
N ARG A 75 0.61 -16.60 14.85
CA ARG A 75 -0.25 -15.56 15.40
C ARG A 75 0.56 -14.27 15.57
N THR A 76 0.02 -13.16 15.09
CA THR A 76 0.64 -11.84 15.24
C THR A 76 -0.33 -10.89 15.91
N TYR A 77 0.21 -10.05 16.79
CA TYR A 77 -0.53 -8.96 17.38
C TYR A 77 -0.26 -7.71 16.54
N SER A 78 -1.31 -7.06 16.06
CA SER A 78 -1.20 -5.90 15.19
C SER A 78 -2.17 -4.80 15.61
N ARG A 79 -1.79 -3.57 15.29
CA ARG A 79 -2.63 -2.38 15.34
C ARG A 79 -2.73 -1.80 13.94
N LYS A 80 -3.46 -2.51 13.06
CA LYS A 80 -3.48 -2.22 11.62
C LYS A 80 -3.81 -0.79 11.24
N ARG A 81 -4.63 -0.08 12.02
CA ARG A 81 -4.99 1.31 11.71
C ARG A 81 -3.79 2.23 11.91
N GLU A 82 -3.11 2.07 13.04
CA GLU A 82 -1.91 2.82 13.41
C GLU A 82 -0.73 2.45 12.52
N GLU A 83 -0.55 1.16 12.24
CA GLU A 83 0.47 0.64 11.31
C GLU A 83 0.24 1.20 9.89
N PHE A 84 -0.99 1.14 9.38
CA PHE A 84 -1.32 1.69 8.06
C PHE A 84 -1.03 3.18 7.98
N ALA A 85 -1.41 3.95 9.01
CA ALA A 85 -1.18 5.38 9.05
C ALA A 85 0.31 5.73 9.07
N ALA A 86 1.11 4.96 9.83
CA ALA A 86 2.55 5.10 9.87
C ALA A 86 3.18 4.75 8.52
N ASP A 87 2.82 3.61 7.93
CA ASP A 87 3.33 3.15 6.64
C ASP A 87 3.01 4.15 5.52
N PHE A 88 1.76 4.63 5.46
CA PHE A 88 1.34 5.62 4.46
C PHE A 88 2.16 6.92 4.57
N SER A 89 2.37 7.39 5.80
CA SER A 89 3.18 8.59 6.07
C SER A 89 4.65 8.37 5.67
N LEU A 90 5.19 7.19 5.96
CA LEU A 90 6.57 6.81 5.68
C LEU A 90 6.85 6.66 4.18
N VAL A 91 5.91 6.05 3.43
CA VAL A 91 5.98 5.96 1.98
C VAL A 91 6.03 7.35 1.36
N GLY A 92 5.17 8.26 1.81
CA GLY A 92 5.21 9.66 1.38
C GLY A 92 6.59 10.30 1.59
N ARG A 93 7.23 10.07 2.74
CA ARG A 93 8.58 10.61 3.03
C ARG A 93 9.68 10.01 2.17
N ARG A 94 9.58 8.73 1.80
CA ARG A 94 10.62 8.03 1.01
C ARG A 94 10.56 8.34 -0.48
N VAL A 95 9.36 8.58 -1.01
CA VAL A 95 9.11 8.67 -2.45
C VAL A 95 9.12 10.11 -2.97
N LEU A 96 8.76 11.07 -2.12
CA LEU A 96 8.61 12.46 -2.50
C LEU A 96 9.88 13.26 -2.28
N ASP A 97 10.14 14.21 -3.18
CA ASP A 97 11.21 15.18 -3.01
C ASP A 97 10.88 16.12 -1.82
N GLU A 98 11.88 16.82 -1.26
CA GLU A 98 11.68 17.64 -0.06
C GLU A 98 10.56 18.69 -0.22
N PHE A 99 10.44 19.29 -1.40
CA PHE A 99 9.37 20.23 -1.73
C PHE A 99 7.99 19.55 -1.81
N GLU A 100 7.90 18.42 -2.51
CA GLU A 100 6.66 17.65 -2.64
C GLU A 100 6.21 17.10 -1.29
N TYR A 101 7.15 16.66 -0.45
CA TYR A 101 6.88 16.19 0.89
C TYR A 101 6.33 17.30 1.80
N LYS A 102 6.79 18.55 1.66
CA LYS A 102 6.21 19.70 2.39
C LYS A 102 4.74 19.88 2.03
N ILE A 103 4.41 19.90 0.74
CA ILE A 103 3.00 19.94 0.28
C ILE A 103 2.24 18.74 0.83
N PHE A 104 2.83 17.54 0.75
CA PHE A 104 2.19 16.32 1.21
C PHE A 104 1.84 16.35 2.70
N ARG A 105 2.81 16.76 3.52
CA ARG A 105 2.67 16.89 4.97
C ARG A 105 1.60 17.93 5.34
N PHE A 106 1.66 19.14 4.77
CA PHE A 106 0.71 20.18 5.13
C PHE A 106 -0.71 19.87 4.64
N HIS A 107 -0.86 19.47 3.38
CA HIS A 107 -2.19 19.30 2.79
C HIS A 107 -2.84 17.97 3.17
N PHE A 108 -2.12 16.85 3.08
CA PHE A 108 -2.70 15.53 3.30
C PHE A 108 -2.56 15.06 4.75
N LEU A 109 -1.37 15.11 5.35
CA LEU A 109 -1.18 14.58 6.70
C LEU A 109 -1.79 15.48 7.78
N LEU A 110 -1.64 16.80 7.66
CA LEU A 110 -2.17 17.79 8.61
C LEU A 110 -3.54 18.34 8.22
N GLY A 111 -4.01 18.10 7.00
CA GLY A 111 -5.34 18.52 6.54
C GLY A 111 -5.51 20.02 6.28
N ALA A 112 -4.43 20.76 6.03
CA ALA A 112 -4.51 22.18 5.73
C ALA A 112 -5.20 22.47 4.38
N ASP A 113 -5.98 23.55 4.33
CA ASP A 113 -6.59 24.04 3.08
C ASP A 113 -5.50 24.54 2.10
N TRP A 114 -5.78 24.41 0.80
CA TRP A 114 -4.84 24.78 -0.26
C TRP A 114 -4.44 26.25 -0.18
N LYS A 115 -5.34 27.14 0.27
CA LYS A 115 -5.04 28.57 0.46
C LYS A 115 -3.97 28.79 1.54
N LEU A 116 -4.05 28.02 2.63
CA LEU A 116 -3.07 28.09 3.71
C LEU A 116 -1.72 27.53 3.24
N CYS A 117 -1.74 26.41 2.51
CA CYS A 117 -0.52 25.86 1.91
C CYS A 117 0.14 26.84 0.94
N CYS A 118 -0.63 27.48 0.06
CA CYS A 118 -0.12 28.51 -0.86
C CYS A 118 0.53 29.68 -0.13
N ARG A 119 -0.11 30.17 0.95
CA ARG A 119 0.44 31.25 1.77
C ARG A 119 1.73 30.82 2.49
N GLN A 120 1.74 29.64 3.08
CA GLN A 120 2.86 29.14 3.89
C GLN A 120 4.08 28.76 3.05
N LEU A 121 3.85 28.21 1.86
CA LEU A 121 4.91 27.71 0.97
C LEU A 121 5.27 28.69 -0.16
N GLY A 122 4.58 29.84 -0.25
CA GLY A 122 4.80 30.84 -1.31
C GLY A 122 4.44 30.31 -2.71
N LEU A 123 3.35 29.55 -2.84
CA LEU A 123 2.95 28.91 -4.09
C LEU A 123 1.73 29.55 -4.72
N ASP A 124 1.71 29.64 -6.05
CA ASP A 124 0.50 29.95 -6.79
C ASP A 124 -0.46 28.74 -6.83
N ARG A 125 -1.73 29.03 -7.15
CA ARG A 125 -2.79 28.01 -7.22
C ARG A 125 -2.45 26.91 -8.23
N GLY A 126 -1.93 27.26 -9.41
CA GLY A 126 -1.62 26.31 -10.47
C GLY A 126 -0.52 25.34 -10.05
N SER A 127 0.60 25.88 -9.59
CA SER A 127 1.74 25.10 -9.10
C SER A 127 1.36 24.18 -7.96
N PHE A 128 0.49 24.62 -7.04
CA PHE A 128 -0.02 23.77 -5.97
C PHE A 128 -0.78 22.56 -6.51
N PHE A 129 -1.79 22.76 -7.38
CA PHE A 129 -2.58 21.65 -7.91
C PHE A 129 -1.77 20.72 -8.82
N HIS A 130 -0.81 21.25 -9.59
CA HIS A 130 0.14 20.43 -10.33
C HIS A 130 1.03 19.60 -9.40
N GLY A 131 1.48 20.17 -8.28
CA GLY A 131 2.20 19.46 -7.23
C GLY A 131 1.36 18.33 -6.63
N VAL A 132 0.11 18.62 -6.26
CA VAL A 132 -0.85 17.62 -5.76
C VAL A 132 -1.02 16.48 -6.75
N TYR A 133 -1.20 16.76 -8.05
CA TYR A 133 -1.36 15.70 -9.06
C TYR A 133 -0.11 14.83 -9.20
N ARG A 134 1.09 15.41 -9.07
CA ARG A 134 2.36 14.64 -9.07
C ARG A 134 2.49 13.77 -7.84
N ILE A 135 2.17 14.31 -6.66
CA ILE A 135 2.18 13.57 -5.39
C ILE A 135 1.21 12.39 -5.45
N GLU A 136 -0.04 12.61 -5.85
CA GLU A 136 -1.04 11.55 -6.00
C GLU A 136 -0.53 10.43 -6.94
N GLN A 137 0.19 10.78 -8.02
CA GLN A 137 0.74 9.81 -8.97
C GLN A 137 1.93 9.03 -8.39
N LYS A 138 2.92 9.73 -7.79
CA LYS A 138 4.13 9.12 -7.24
C LYS A 138 3.81 8.20 -6.06
N VAL A 139 3.07 8.72 -5.08
CA VAL A 139 2.67 7.94 -3.90
C VAL A 139 1.71 6.83 -4.30
N GLY A 140 0.72 7.12 -5.15
CA GLY A 140 -0.25 6.13 -5.64
C GLY A 140 0.40 4.94 -6.36
N ARG A 141 1.50 5.16 -7.08
CA ARG A 141 2.32 4.09 -7.63
C ARG A 141 3.02 3.31 -6.53
N ALA A 142 3.73 4.00 -5.64
CA ALA A 142 4.53 3.35 -4.61
C ALA A 142 3.69 2.46 -3.68
N VAL A 143 2.53 2.94 -3.21
CA VAL A 143 1.66 2.17 -2.30
C VAL A 143 1.17 0.84 -2.88
N ALA A 144 1.06 0.74 -4.22
CA ALA A 144 0.62 -0.47 -4.91
C ALA A 144 1.79 -1.37 -5.37
N GLU A 145 2.97 -0.80 -5.58
CA GLU A 145 4.18 -1.52 -6.00
C GLU A 145 5.05 -2.00 -4.82
N LEU A 146 4.76 -1.57 -3.59
CA LEU A 146 5.46 -2.02 -2.39
C LEU A 146 5.45 -3.55 -2.27
N GLU A 147 6.62 -4.11 -1.99
CA GLU A 147 6.81 -5.52 -1.64
C GLU A 147 7.64 -5.60 -0.34
N PRO A 148 7.40 -6.60 0.53
CA PRO A 148 6.44 -7.71 0.37
C PRO A 148 4.99 -7.37 0.78
N TYR A 149 4.75 -6.21 1.40
CA TYR A 149 3.43 -5.82 1.91
C TYR A 149 2.92 -4.54 1.21
N PRO A 150 2.06 -4.65 0.20
CA PRO A 150 1.49 -3.48 -0.45
C PRO A 150 0.43 -2.81 0.43
N LEU A 151 0.35 -1.48 0.39
CA LEU A 151 -0.72 -0.71 1.06
C LEU A 151 -2.01 -0.66 0.23
N PHE A 152 -1.90 -0.89 -1.08
CA PHE A 152 -3.01 -0.99 -2.01
C PHE A 152 -2.90 -2.28 -2.83
N PRO A 153 -3.98 -3.06 -3.01
CA PRO A 153 -5.36 -2.83 -2.56
C PRO A 153 -5.58 -2.92 -1.03
N LEU A 154 -6.56 -2.17 -0.52
CA LEU A 154 -6.81 -2.07 0.93
C LEU A 154 -7.26 -3.40 1.57
N ASP A 155 -8.00 -4.22 0.83
CA ASP A 155 -8.42 -5.56 1.26
C ASP A 155 -7.23 -6.49 1.49
N GLN A 156 -6.12 -6.30 0.77
CA GLN A 156 -4.91 -7.11 0.96
C GLN A 156 -4.12 -6.69 2.21
N TYR A 157 -4.13 -5.40 2.55
CA TYR A 157 -3.48 -4.91 3.77
C TYR A 157 -4.32 -5.24 5.03
N PHE A 158 -5.63 -4.94 4.97
CA PHE A 158 -6.51 -5.09 6.13
C PHE A 158 -7.11 -6.50 6.26
N GLY A 159 -7.30 -7.24 5.18
CA GLY A 159 -7.65 -8.66 5.23
C GLY A 159 -6.45 -9.47 5.71
N GLY A 160 -6.64 -10.34 6.71
CA GLY A 160 -5.57 -11.19 7.24
C GLY A 160 -4.82 -11.89 6.10
N MET A 161 -3.50 -11.74 6.07
CA MET A 161 -2.67 -12.11 4.93
C MET A 161 -2.90 -13.56 4.50
N MET A 162 -3.35 -13.75 3.26
CA MET A 162 -3.12 -15.00 2.54
C MET A 162 -1.70 -14.94 1.98
N HIS A 163 -0.72 -15.49 2.71
CA HIS A 163 0.58 -15.74 2.08
C HIS A 163 0.34 -16.84 1.05
N ARG A 164 0.20 -16.47 -0.23
CA ARG A 164 0.28 -17.45 -1.32
C ARG A 164 1.69 -18.02 -1.23
N PRO A 165 1.90 -19.29 -0.83
CA PRO A 165 3.25 -19.80 -0.73
C PRO A 165 3.86 -19.69 -2.14
N ALA A 166 5.09 -19.17 -2.23
CA ALA A 166 5.92 -19.49 -3.39
C ALA A 166 5.85 -21.02 -3.56
N PRO A 167 5.72 -21.56 -4.79
CA PRO A 167 5.69 -23.00 -4.98
C PRO A 167 6.92 -23.56 -4.30
N ILE A 168 6.70 -24.24 -3.17
CA ILE A 168 7.74 -24.99 -2.50
C ILE A 168 8.07 -26.07 -3.52
N LEU A 169 9.20 -25.92 -4.21
CA LEU A 169 9.87 -27.07 -4.80
C LEU A 169 10.07 -28.02 -3.62
N LEU A 170 9.20 -29.03 -3.55
CA LEU A 170 9.22 -30.08 -2.55
C LEU A 170 10.57 -30.79 -2.73
N ARG A 171 11.59 -30.29 -2.04
CA ARG A 171 12.80 -31.07 -1.80
C ARG A 171 12.33 -32.14 -0.84
N SER A 172 12.04 -33.31 -1.40
CA SER A 172 11.67 -34.53 -0.69
C SER A 172 12.64 -34.75 0.47
N ARG A 173 12.25 -34.33 1.68
CA ARG A 173 12.91 -34.77 2.91
C ARG A 173 12.57 -36.24 3.05
N GLY A 174 13.57 -37.09 2.78
CA GLY A 174 13.49 -38.53 3.01
C GLY A 174 12.99 -38.80 4.42
N ARG A 175 12.03 -39.73 4.53
CA ARG A 175 11.51 -40.23 5.81
C ARG A 175 12.69 -40.77 6.63
N VAL A 176 13.04 -40.10 7.72
CA VAL A 176 13.90 -40.71 8.74
C VAL A 176 13.01 -41.68 9.52
N ASN A 177 13.37 -42.96 9.46
CA ASN A 177 12.65 -44.07 10.06
C ASN A 177 12.92 -44.08 11.58
N ILE A 178 11.99 -43.56 12.38
CA ILE A 178 12.08 -43.50 13.85
C ILE A 178 11.66 -44.86 14.42
N SER A 179 12.46 -45.90 14.21
CA SER A 179 12.19 -47.24 14.74
C SER A 179 13.30 -47.81 15.64
N ARG A 180 14.27 -46.99 16.07
CA ARG A 180 15.26 -47.39 17.09
C ARG A 180 15.70 -46.24 17.98
N LEU A 181 14.90 -45.91 18.99
CA LEU A 181 15.38 -45.25 20.20
C LEU A 181 14.87 -46.05 21.39
N ARG A 182 15.61 -47.10 21.77
CA ARG A 182 15.44 -47.76 23.07
C ARG A 182 16.10 -46.86 24.11
N LEU A 183 15.31 -46.31 25.03
CA LEU A 183 15.81 -45.66 26.24
C LEU A 183 16.20 -46.75 27.25
N PRO A 184 17.39 -46.71 27.86
CA PRO A 184 17.70 -47.57 28.99
C PRO A 184 16.98 -47.03 30.23
N LEU A 185 16.16 -47.87 30.87
CA LEU A 185 15.73 -47.65 32.24
C LEU A 185 16.88 -48.11 33.15
N SER A 186 17.47 -47.17 33.89
CA SER A 186 18.34 -47.48 35.02
C SER A 186 17.56 -47.28 36.31
N ALA A 187 17.61 -48.31 37.15
CA ALA A 187 17.01 -48.42 38.48
C ALA A 187 17.65 -47.49 39.50
#